data_AF-A0A849R0V4-F1
#
_entry.id   AF-A0A849R0V4-F1
#
_cell.length_a   1.000
_cell.length_b   1.000
_cell.length_c   1.000
_cell.angle_alpha   90.00
_cell.angle_beta   90.00
_cell.angle_gamma   90.00
#
_symmetry.space_group_name_H-M   'P 1'
#
loop_
_entity.id
_entity.type
_entity.pdbx_description
1 polymer ?
#
loop_
_entity_poly.entity_id
_entity_poly.type
_entity_poly.pdbx_seq_one_letter_code
_entity_poly.pdbx_strand_id
1 'polypeptide(L)'
;MHPLAYKHLKKIMVDKIIVGSDETCDYYPCHFTGQDCTWCFCPFYTCCDGQSGGEWVKTKEGGRIWGCSDCYWLHKSKVATALMGEFKNYGIETVDDIEKKDDVKKIFAILKKKFPPNKRNGSMQNANKKS
;
A
#
# COMPACT_ATOMS: atom_id res chain seq x y z
N MET A 1 1.97 -14.74 3.35
CA MET A 1 1.69 -13.75 2.27
C MET A 1 1.48 -14.43 0.92
N HIS A 2 0.72 -13.85 -0.01
CA HIS A 2 0.54 -14.40 -1.37
C HIS A 2 1.86 -14.44 -2.17
N PRO A 3 2.14 -15.44 -3.02
CA PRO A 3 3.42 -15.57 -3.73
C PRO A 3 3.81 -14.35 -4.59
N LEU A 4 2.84 -13.73 -5.28
CA LEU A 4 3.11 -12.51 -6.06
C LEU A 4 3.53 -11.33 -5.18
N ALA A 5 2.88 -11.18 -4.02
CA ALA A 5 3.21 -10.14 -3.05
C ALA A 5 4.61 -10.37 -2.47
N TYR A 6 4.93 -11.62 -2.13
CA TYR A 6 6.26 -11.99 -1.65
C TYR A 6 7.34 -11.68 -2.69
N LYS A 7 7.13 -12.07 -3.95
CA LYS A 7 8.10 -11.82 -5.04
C LYS A 7 8.36 -10.33 -5.24
N HIS A 8 7.29 -9.53 -5.29
CA HIS A 8 7.40 -8.08 -5.47
C HIS A 8 8.12 -7.43 -4.28
N LEU A 9 7.64 -7.68 -3.06
CA LEU A 9 8.23 -7.10 -1.85
C LEU A 9 9.68 -7.54 -1.68
N LYS A 10 10.03 -8.79 -1.99
CA LYS A 10 11.41 -9.27 -1.94
C LYS A 10 12.31 -8.46 -2.86
N LYS A 11 11.90 -8.18 -4.11
CA LYS A 11 12.66 -7.34 -5.03
C LYS A 11 12.91 -5.95 -4.44
N ILE A 12 11.86 -5.29 -3.96
CA ILE A 12 11.95 -3.96 -3.32
C ILE A 12 12.89 -3.96 -2.12
N MET A 13 12.79 -4.98 -1.27
CA MET A 13 13.57 -5.09 -0.05
C MET A 13 15.04 -5.46 -0.30
N VAL A 14 15.35 -6.21 -1.37
CA VAL A 14 16.73 -6.54 -1.76
C VAL A 14 17.39 -5.35 -2.43
N ASP A 15 16.72 -4.74 -3.41
CA ASP A 15 17.29 -3.66 -4.21
C ASP A 15 17.23 -2.31 -3.49
N LYS A 16 16.45 -2.20 -2.40
CA LYS A 16 16.18 -0.98 -1.63
C LYS A 16 15.75 0.22 -2.50
N ILE A 17 14.98 -0.06 -3.55
CA ILE A 17 14.52 0.93 -4.52
C ILE A 17 13.17 1.54 -4.16
N ILE A 18 13.00 2.81 -4.53
CA ILE A 18 11.68 3.45 -4.69
C ILE A 18 11.37 3.40 -6.19
N VAL A 19 10.33 2.66 -6.56
CA VAL A 19 9.93 2.45 -7.96
C VAL A 19 9.31 3.71 -8.54
N GLY A 20 8.55 4.46 -7.74
CA GLY A 20 7.71 5.53 -8.28
C GLY A 20 6.57 4.97 -9.15
N SER A 21 6.11 5.75 -10.11
CA SER A 21 5.08 5.30 -11.06
C SER A 21 5.66 4.40 -12.14
N ASP A 22 5.07 3.22 -12.31
CA ASP A 22 5.40 2.28 -13.38
C ASP A 22 4.20 2.18 -14.33
N GLU A 23 4.19 3.04 -15.35
CA GLU A 23 3.11 3.09 -16.35
C GLU A 23 3.15 1.91 -17.34
N THR A 24 4.20 1.09 -17.28
CA THR A 24 4.36 -0.11 -18.14
C THR A 24 3.77 -1.37 -17.51
N CYS A 25 3.36 -1.29 -16.23
CA CYS A 25 2.75 -2.39 -15.51
C CYS A 25 1.32 -2.66 -16.03
N ASP A 26 0.98 -3.92 -16.31
CA ASP A 26 -0.36 -4.34 -16.75
C ASP A 26 -1.49 -3.97 -15.78
N TYR A 27 -1.14 -3.71 -14.52
CA TYR A 27 -2.07 -3.31 -13.48
C TYR A 27 -2.15 -1.78 -13.29
N TYR A 28 -1.43 -0.98 -14.10
CA TYR A 28 -1.38 0.48 -13.93
C TYR A 28 -2.58 1.21 -14.58
N PRO A 29 -3.16 2.21 -13.90
CA PRO A 29 -3.03 2.48 -12.48
C PRO A 29 -3.86 1.49 -11.65
N CYS A 30 -3.30 0.94 -10.58
CA CYS A 30 -4.05 0.05 -9.68
C CYS A 30 -5.16 0.81 -8.92
N HIS A 31 -4.91 2.08 -8.61
CA HIS A 31 -5.77 2.95 -7.81
C HIS A 31 -5.92 4.36 -8.41
N PHE A 32 -4.82 5.00 -8.86
CA PHE A 32 -4.86 6.34 -9.49
C PHE A 32 -3.64 6.62 -10.39
N THR A 33 -3.81 7.52 -11.37
CA THR A 33 -2.72 7.99 -12.23
C THR A 33 -1.61 8.68 -11.43
N GLY A 34 -0.35 8.34 -11.69
CA GLY A 34 0.79 8.85 -10.94
C GLY A 34 0.97 8.19 -9.57
N GLN A 35 0.33 7.03 -9.33
CA GLN A 35 0.54 6.27 -8.10
C GLN A 35 1.99 5.76 -8.00
N ASP A 36 2.48 5.66 -6.77
CA ASP A 36 3.73 4.99 -6.47
C ASP A 36 3.51 3.48 -6.38
N CYS A 37 4.25 2.72 -7.18
CA CYS A 37 4.13 1.27 -7.31
C CYS A 37 5.13 0.51 -6.42
N THR A 38 5.94 1.22 -5.61
CA THR A 38 6.93 0.59 -4.71
C THR A 38 6.26 -0.44 -3.81
N TRP A 39 5.16 -0.05 -3.16
CA TRP A 39 4.39 -0.92 -2.26
C TRP A 39 3.08 -1.38 -2.91
N CYS A 40 3.12 -1.74 -4.21
CA CYS A 40 1.96 -2.26 -4.96
C CYS A 40 1.27 -3.43 -4.26
N PHE A 41 2.04 -4.26 -3.57
CA PHE A 41 1.51 -5.13 -2.54
C PHE A 41 1.74 -4.50 -1.17
N CYS A 42 0.66 -4.26 -0.44
CA CYS A 42 0.70 -3.61 0.87
C CYS A 42 1.43 -4.50 1.89
N PRO A 43 2.56 -4.06 2.48
CA PRO A 43 3.26 -4.82 3.51
C PRO A 43 2.51 -4.85 4.85
N PHE A 44 1.45 -4.04 4.99
CA PHE A 44 0.59 -4.03 6.18
C PHE A 44 -0.68 -4.89 6.01
N TYR A 45 -0.82 -5.63 4.91
CA TYR A 45 -2.02 -6.43 4.68
C TYR A 45 -2.05 -7.65 5.62
N THR A 46 -3.15 -7.91 6.35
CA THR A 46 -4.39 -7.12 6.46
C THR A 46 -4.27 -6.01 7.51
N CYS A 47 -4.49 -4.75 7.13
CA CYS A 47 -4.34 -3.61 8.05
C CYS A 47 -5.61 -3.30 8.84
N CYS A 48 -6.78 -3.77 8.39
CA CYS A 48 -8.09 -3.54 9.02
C CYS A 48 -8.42 -2.06 9.28
N ASP A 49 -7.83 -1.14 8.50
CA ASP A 49 -7.99 0.30 8.68
C ASP A 49 -8.81 0.95 7.57
N GLY A 50 -10.06 1.29 7.91
CA GLY A 50 -10.98 1.97 6.98
C GLY A 50 -10.62 3.42 6.65
N GLN A 51 -9.70 4.06 7.38
CA GLN A 51 -9.22 5.40 7.02
C GLN A 51 -8.31 5.36 5.80
N SER A 52 -7.60 4.24 5.62
CA SER A 52 -6.75 4.02 4.45
C SER A 52 -7.54 3.81 3.16
N GLY A 53 -8.85 3.50 3.27
CA GLY A 53 -9.71 3.08 2.16
C GLY A 53 -9.98 1.57 2.13
N GLY A 54 -9.62 0.83 3.19
CA GLY A 54 -9.95 -0.59 3.29
C GLY A 54 -11.33 -0.86 3.87
N GLU A 55 -11.91 -2.01 3.55
CA GLU A 55 -13.22 -2.46 4.04
C GLU A 55 -13.35 -3.97 4.08
N TRP A 56 -14.33 -4.48 4.84
CA TRP A 56 -14.68 -5.91 4.81
C TRP A 56 -15.71 -6.17 3.70
N VAL A 57 -15.30 -6.88 2.65
CA VAL A 57 -16.13 -7.23 1.50
C VAL A 57 -16.69 -8.65 1.67
N LYS A 58 -17.98 -8.83 1.39
CA LYS A 58 -18.62 -10.17 1.41
C LYS A 58 -18.19 -10.99 0.19
N THR A 59 -17.83 -12.26 0.39
CA THR A 59 -17.53 -13.18 -0.72
C THR A 59 -18.79 -13.87 -1.22
N LYS A 60 -18.70 -14.46 -2.42
CA LYS A 60 -19.81 -15.24 -3.01
C LYS A 60 -20.17 -16.47 -2.17
N GLU A 61 -19.20 -17.06 -1.46
CA GLU A 61 -19.43 -18.20 -0.56
C GLU A 61 -19.95 -17.79 0.83
N GLY A 62 -20.26 -16.51 1.07
CA GLY A 62 -20.82 -16.03 2.34
C GLY A 62 -19.80 -15.62 3.41
N GLY A 63 -18.49 -15.69 3.11
CA GLY A 63 -17.42 -15.20 3.97
C GLY A 63 -17.18 -13.69 3.88
N ARG A 64 -16.17 -13.18 4.59
CA ARG A 64 -15.67 -11.81 4.42
C ARG A 64 -14.17 -11.81 4.17
N ILE A 65 -13.73 -10.96 3.25
CA ILE A 65 -12.32 -10.68 3.00
C ILE A 65 -12.04 -9.19 3.23
N TRP A 66 -10.83 -8.86 3.66
CA TRP A 66 -10.42 -7.47 3.77
C TRP A 66 -10.01 -6.96 2.38
N GLY A 67 -10.77 -6.02 1.84
CA GLY A 67 -10.48 -5.34 0.59
C GLY A 67 -9.72 -4.03 0.84
N CYS A 68 -8.67 -3.78 0.07
CA CYS A 68 -7.93 -2.51 0.05
C CYS A 68 -8.00 -1.81 -1.32
N SER A 69 -8.99 -2.15 -2.15
CA SER A 69 -9.09 -1.65 -3.54
C SER A 69 -9.21 -0.11 -3.62
N ASP A 70 -9.73 0.54 -2.57
CA ASP A 70 -9.81 2.00 -2.47
C ASP A 70 -8.66 2.61 -1.64
N CYS A 71 -7.55 1.89 -1.44
CA CYS A 71 -6.41 2.42 -0.69
C CYS A 71 -5.52 3.32 -1.55
N TYR A 72 -5.50 4.62 -1.24
CA TYR A 72 -4.62 5.61 -1.90
C TYR A 72 -3.36 5.90 -1.09
N TRP A 73 -3.34 5.51 0.19
CA TRP A 73 -2.43 6.07 1.16
C TRP A 73 -0.97 5.65 0.96
N LEU A 74 -0.72 4.35 0.82
CA LEU A 74 0.62 3.79 0.59
C LEU A 74 1.19 4.12 -0.80
N HIS A 75 0.31 4.43 -1.74
CA HIS A 75 0.65 4.78 -3.12
C HIS A 75 1.05 6.25 -3.30
N LYS A 76 1.06 7.05 -2.23
CA LYS A 76 1.65 8.39 -2.26
C LYS A 76 3.15 8.27 -2.10
N SER A 77 3.95 8.81 -3.03
CA SER A 77 5.42 8.69 -2.99
C SER A 77 6.04 9.12 -1.66
N LYS A 78 5.52 10.19 -1.03
CA LYS A 78 6.00 10.61 0.30
C LYS A 78 5.81 9.55 1.38
N VAL A 79 4.73 8.78 1.33
CA VAL A 79 4.44 7.69 2.27
C VAL A 79 5.28 6.47 1.92
N ALA A 80 5.40 6.15 0.63
CA ALA A 80 6.21 5.04 0.15
C ALA A 80 7.69 5.18 0.53
N THR A 81 8.28 6.36 0.31
CA THR A 81 9.66 6.66 0.70
C THR A 81 9.83 6.64 2.22
N ALA A 82 8.88 7.21 2.96
CA ALA A 82 8.94 7.20 4.43
C ALA A 82 8.89 5.77 4.98
N LEU A 83 8.08 4.89 4.40
CA LEU A 83 8.02 3.48 4.80
C LEU A 83 9.36 2.77 4.62
N MET A 84 10.03 2.95 3.47
CA MET A 84 11.37 2.40 3.27
C MET A 84 12.35 2.90 4.35
N GLY A 85 12.27 4.19 4.69
CA GLY A 85 13.08 4.78 5.76
C GLY A 85 12.81 4.18 7.13
N GLU A 86 11.54 4.00 7.50
CA GLU A 86 11.18 3.36 8.78
C GLU A 86 11.57 1.87 8.80
N PHE A 87 11.41 1.15 7.69
CA PHE A 87 11.91 -0.22 7.59
C PHE A 87 13.40 -0.30 7.88
N LYS A 88 14.20 0.62 7.33
CA LYS A 88 15.62 0.72 7.67
C LYS A 88 15.86 1.03 9.16
N ASN A 89 15.13 2.00 9.73
CA ASN A 89 15.30 2.41 11.13
C ASN A 89 14.98 1.29 12.13
N TYR A 90 14.00 0.44 11.80
CA TYR A 90 13.56 -0.68 12.64
C TYR A 90 14.24 -2.02 12.27
N GLY A 91 15.20 -2.02 11.35
CA GLY A 91 15.88 -3.23 10.90
C GLY A 91 14.93 -4.25 10.25
N ILE A 92 13.91 -3.79 9.53
CA ILE A 92 13.07 -4.62 8.67
C ILE A 92 13.81 -4.77 7.34
N GLU A 93 14.49 -5.89 7.13
CA GLU A 93 15.38 -6.08 5.99
C GLU A 93 14.82 -7.04 4.95
N THR A 94 13.99 -7.98 5.39
CA THR A 94 13.43 -9.07 4.57
C THR A 94 11.90 -9.07 4.59
N VAL A 95 11.29 -9.83 3.68
CA VAL A 95 9.83 -10.05 3.69
C VAL A 95 9.40 -10.85 4.92
N ASP A 96 10.25 -11.76 5.40
CA ASP A 96 10.02 -12.51 6.62
C ASP A 96 9.95 -11.58 7.85
N ASP A 97 10.78 -10.53 7.90
CA ASP A 97 10.70 -9.52 8.96
C ASP A 97 9.37 -8.79 8.94
N ILE A 98 8.82 -8.50 7.75
CA ILE A 98 7.51 -7.85 7.58
C ILE A 98 6.39 -8.71 8.21
N GLU A 99 6.48 -10.03 8.09
CA GLU A 99 5.47 -10.94 8.64
C GLU A 99 5.66 -11.21 10.14
N LYS A 100 6.90 -11.26 10.62
CA LYS A 100 7.24 -11.77 11.95
C LYS A 100 7.48 -10.69 13.00
N LYS A 101 7.92 -9.48 12.62
CA LYS A 101 8.26 -8.43 13.59
C LYS A 101 7.06 -7.58 13.97
N ASP A 102 6.80 -7.46 15.26
CA ASP A 102 5.75 -6.58 15.80
C ASP A 102 5.97 -5.10 15.49
N ASP A 103 7.21 -4.70 15.20
CA ASP A 103 7.57 -3.33 14.84
C ASP A 103 6.85 -2.85 13.58
N VAL A 104 6.45 -3.74 12.67
CA VAL A 104 5.71 -3.38 11.45
C VAL A 104 4.38 -2.69 11.78
N LYS A 105 3.70 -3.12 12.85
CA LYS A 105 2.48 -2.46 13.34
C LYS A 105 2.78 -1.08 13.93
N LYS A 106 3.94 -0.93 14.59
CA LYS A 106 4.40 0.37 15.13
C LYS A 106 4.72 1.33 13.99
N ILE A 107 5.41 0.86 12.95
CA ILE A 107 5.73 1.63 11.75
C ILE A 107 4.46 2.11 11.06
N PHE A 108 3.45 1.24 10.93
CA PHE A 108 2.14 1.64 10.42
C PHE A 108 1.54 2.81 11.21
N ALA A 109 1.54 2.73 12.55
CA ALA A 109 1.02 3.79 13.41
C ALA A 109 1.83 5.10 13.30
N ILE A 110 3.16 5.01 13.21
CA ILE A 110 4.07 6.15 13.01
C ILE A 110 3.77 6.86 11.70
N LEU A 111 3.69 6.09 10.60
CA LEU A 111 3.40 6.64 9.29
C LEU A 111 2.01 7.26 9.23
N LYS A 112 1.00 6.64 9.85
CA LYS A 112 -0.34 7.22 9.93
C LYS A 112 -0.35 8.54 10.68
N LYS A 113 0.41 8.65 11.77
CA LYS A 113 0.52 9.91 12.52
C LYS A 113 1.21 11.00 11.68
N LYS A 114 2.27 10.64 10.95
CA LYS A 114 3.06 11.58 10.12
C LYS A 114 2.34 11.97 8.82
N PHE A 115 1.61 11.03 8.24
CA PHE A 115 0.86 11.17 7.01
C PHE A 115 -0.55 10.60 7.20
N PRO A 116 -1.48 11.34 7.82
CA PRO A 116 -2.83 10.85 8.02
C PRO A 116 -3.48 10.37 6.72
N PRO A 117 -4.06 9.15 6.69
CA PRO A 117 -4.83 8.71 5.54
C PRO A 117 -6.06 9.59 5.36
N ASN A 118 -6.28 10.04 4.13
CA ASN A 118 -7.51 10.73 3.74
C ASN A 118 -8.24 9.81 2.78
N LYS A 119 -9.54 9.59 3.03
CA LYS A 119 -10.41 8.99 2.02
C LYS A 119 -10.40 9.87 0.78
N ARG A 120 -10.45 9.26 -0.41
CA ARG A 120 -10.61 10.02 -1.65
C ARG A 120 -11.94 10.77 -1.55
N ASN A 121 -11.88 12.10 -1.44
CA ASN A 121 -13.08 12.93 -1.55
C ASN A 121 -13.65 12.68 -2.96
N GLY A 122 -14.92 12.30 -3.07
CA GLY A 122 -15.61 12.03 -4.34
C GLY A 122 -15.68 13.23 -5.31
N SER A 123 -15.05 14.36 -5.00
CA SER A 123 -15.07 15.59 -5.79
C SER A 123 -14.05 15.65 -6.94
N MET A 124 -13.21 14.63 -7.14
CA MET A 124 -12.30 14.54 -8.31
C MET A 124 -12.67 13.39 -9.26
N GLN A 125 -13.97 13.18 -9.52
CA GLN A 125 -14.45 12.34 -10.63
C GLN A 125 -15.13 13.13 -11.76
N ASN A 126 -15.26 14.46 -11.65
CA ASN A 126 -15.95 15.30 -12.66
C ASN A 126 -15.03 16.35 -13.32
N ALA A 127 -13.80 15.96 -13.69
CA ALA A 127 -12.93 16.83 -14.50
C ALA A 127 -12.69 16.33 -15.93
N ASN A 128 -13.25 15.18 -16.35
CA ASN A 128 -13.03 14.64 -17.70
C ASN A 128 -14.27 14.01 -18.35
N LYS A 129 -15.43 14.67 -18.22
CA LYS A 129 -16.60 14.45 -19.08
C LYS A 129 -17.05 15.77 -19.70
N LYS A 130 -16.18 16.40 -20.50
CA LYS A 130 -16.56 17.35 -21.55
C LYS A 130 -15.52 17.31 -22.66
N SER A 131 -15.78 16.48 -23.67
CA SER A 131 -15.41 16.68 -25.07
C SER A 131 -16.42 15.91 -25.90
#